data_AF-A0A3C2AGR8-F1
#
_entry.id   AF-A0A3C2AGR8-F1
#
_cell.length_a   1.000
_cell.length_b   1.000
_cell.length_c   1.000
_cell.angle_alpha   90.00
_cell.angle_beta   90.00
_cell.angle_gamma   90.00
#
_symmetry.space_group_name_H-M   'P 1'
#
loop_
_entity.id
_entity.type
_entity.pdbx_description
1 polymer ?
#
loop_
_entity_poly.entity_id
_entity_poly.type
_entity_poly.pdbx_seq_one_letter_code
_entity_poly.pdbx_strand_id
1 'polypeptide(L)'
;MSGTGLNTGQAYELMQDFGSGTFNEAQNAALIISISSRDLTINEVKGFRKALFDLSVPCGLESYDAVDLCGTGGDGKNTFNISTLSSFVVAGAGYKVAKHGNYGVSSLSGSSNVMEQLGYHFSNDQDMLKREIEASNITFLHAPLFHPALKHVGPVRRQLGIKTIFNILGPLVN
;
A
#
# COMPACT_ATOMS: atom_id res chain seq x y z
N MET A 1 -21.93 -12.36 -9.77
CA MET A 1 -22.33 -10.94 -9.64
C MET A 1 -22.53 -10.38 -11.03
N SER A 2 -23.72 -9.89 -11.36
CA SER A 2 -24.05 -9.30 -12.67
C SER A 2 -23.09 -8.16 -13.01
N GLY A 3 -22.70 -8.05 -14.29
CA GLY A 3 -21.57 -7.26 -14.83
C GLY A 3 -21.67 -5.73 -14.77
N THR A 4 -22.21 -5.16 -13.70
CA THR A 4 -22.14 -3.73 -13.38
C THR A 4 -21.26 -3.57 -12.15
N GLY A 5 -20.14 -2.85 -12.27
CA GLY A 5 -19.24 -2.57 -11.15
C GLY A 5 -19.95 -1.92 -9.96
N LEU A 6 -19.34 -1.99 -8.78
CA LEU A 6 -19.90 -1.39 -7.57
C LEU A 6 -19.92 0.14 -7.70
N ASN A 7 -20.91 0.79 -7.09
CA ASN A 7 -20.84 2.24 -6.91
C ASN A 7 -19.83 2.58 -5.79
N THR A 8 -19.51 3.86 -5.63
CA THR A 8 -18.52 4.33 -4.65
C THR A 8 -18.85 3.90 -3.22
N GLY A 9 -20.12 3.95 -2.81
CA GLY A 9 -20.54 3.56 -1.46
C GLY A 9 -20.42 2.07 -1.21
N GLN A 10 -20.87 1.25 -2.17
CA GLN A 10 -20.73 -0.20 -2.10
C GLN A 10 -19.27 -0.65 -2.06
N ALA A 11 -18.41 -0.03 -2.87
CA ALA A 11 -16.98 -0.32 -2.84
C ALA A 11 -16.35 0.09 -1.50
N TYR A 12 -16.75 1.24 -0.94
CA TYR A 12 -16.32 1.69 0.38
C TYR A 12 -16.71 0.68 1.47
N GLU A 13 -17.99 0.30 1.55
CA GLU A 13 -18.49 -0.65 2.55
C GLU A 13 -17.80 -2.01 2.43
N LEU A 14 -17.62 -2.51 1.20
CA LEU A 14 -16.94 -3.79 0.97
C LEU A 14 -15.49 -3.79 1.48
N MET A 15 -14.78 -2.66 1.34
CA MET A 15 -13.43 -2.53 1.87
C MET A 15 -13.41 -2.38 3.40
N GLN A 16 -14.41 -1.74 3.99
CA GLN A 16 -14.60 -1.74 5.44
C GLN A 16 -14.78 -3.17 5.96
N ASP A 17 -15.60 -3.98 5.29
CA ASP A 17 -15.84 -5.38 5.66
C ASP A 17 -14.58 -6.26 5.52
N PHE A 18 -13.76 -6.03 4.49
CA PHE A 18 -12.44 -6.64 4.41
C PHE A 18 -11.56 -6.25 5.62
N GLY A 19 -11.60 -4.97 6.00
CA GLY A 19 -10.79 -4.42 7.08
C GLY A 19 -11.22 -4.83 8.49
N SER A 20 -12.51 -5.09 8.71
CA SER A 20 -13.07 -5.56 9.98
C SER A 20 -12.97 -7.07 10.16
N GLY A 21 -12.63 -7.82 9.12
CA GLY A 21 -12.59 -9.28 9.15
C GLY A 21 -13.98 -9.94 9.15
N THR A 22 -14.98 -9.28 8.55
CA THR A 22 -16.37 -9.80 8.46
C THR A 22 -16.43 -11.14 7.70
N PHE A 23 -15.54 -11.36 6.73
CA PHE A 23 -15.53 -12.52 5.85
C PHE A 23 -14.55 -13.60 6.29
N ASN A 24 -14.93 -14.86 6.08
CA ASN A 24 -13.99 -15.98 6.18
C ASN A 24 -13.04 -16.06 4.97
N GLU A 25 -12.04 -16.95 5.02
CA GLU A 25 -11.03 -17.07 3.97
C GLU A 25 -11.62 -17.37 2.58
N ALA A 26 -12.62 -18.26 2.49
CA ALA A 26 -13.23 -18.63 1.23
C ALA A 26 -14.03 -17.48 0.61
N GLN A 27 -14.78 -16.74 1.44
CA GLN A 27 -15.50 -15.53 1.02
C GLN A 27 -14.53 -14.44 0.56
N ASN A 28 -13.44 -14.22 1.30
CA ASN A 28 -12.39 -13.29 0.91
C ASN A 28 -11.80 -13.67 -0.45
N ALA A 29 -11.42 -14.93 -0.64
CA ALA A 29 -10.86 -15.41 -1.90
C ALA A 29 -11.84 -15.20 -3.08
N ALA A 30 -13.10 -15.58 -2.91
CA ALA A 30 -14.13 -15.44 -3.94
C ALA A 30 -14.37 -13.98 -4.34
N LEU A 31 -14.49 -13.07 -3.35
CA LEU A 31 -14.68 -11.64 -3.60
C LEU A 31 -13.46 -11.03 -4.28
N ILE A 32 -12.26 -11.30 -3.77
CA ILE A 32 -11.01 -10.78 -4.34
C ILE A 32 -10.84 -11.22 -5.79
N ILE A 33 -11.07 -12.51 -6.09
CA ILE A 33 -11.00 -13.03 -7.46
C ILE A 33 -12.09 -12.40 -8.33
N SER A 34 -13.33 -12.32 -7.85
CA SER A 34 -14.47 -11.79 -8.62
C SER A 34 -14.29 -10.32 -8.98
N ILE A 35 -13.63 -9.53 -8.14
CA ILE A 35 -13.34 -8.13 -8.45
C ILE A 35 -12.12 -8.03 -9.36
N SER A 36 -11.10 -8.85 -9.12
CA SER A 36 -9.84 -8.83 -9.88
C SER A 36 -9.95 -9.48 -11.27
N SER A 37 -11.05 -10.17 -11.59
CA SER A 37 -11.31 -10.78 -12.90
C SER A 37 -11.79 -9.80 -13.97
N ARG A 38 -11.94 -8.52 -13.62
CA ARG A 38 -12.39 -7.44 -14.50
C ARG A 38 -11.67 -6.14 -14.20
N ASP A 39 -11.84 -5.18 -15.10
CA ASP A 39 -11.39 -3.82 -14.85
C ASP A 39 -12.25 -3.14 -13.76
N LEU A 40 -11.57 -2.35 -12.92
CA LEU A 40 -12.20 -1.52 -11.92
C LEU A 40 -12.70 -0.22 -12.54
N THR A 41 -13.91 0.17 -12.17
CA THR A 41 -14.42 1.51 -12.49
C THR A 41 -13.77 2.56 -11.58
N ILE A 42 -13.77 3.82 -12.02
CA ILE A 42 -13.27 4.95 -11.21
C ILE A 42 -14.02 5.05 -9.87
N ASN A 43 -15.32 4.76 -9.86
CA ASN A 43 -16.14 4.80 -8.64
C ASN A 43 -15.68 3.77 -7.61
N GLU A 44 -15.32 2.58 -8.07
CA GLU A 44 -14.79 1.52 -7.19
C GLU A 44 -13.44 1.90 -6.62
N VAL A 45 -12.52 2.39 -7.45
CA VAL A 45 -11.21 2.85 -6.99
C VAL A 45 -11.36 3.97 -5.96
N LYS A 46 -12.29 4.91 -6.16
CA LYS A 46 -12.58 5.97 -5.18
C LYS A 46 -13.09 5.41 -3.85
N GLY A 47 -14.05 4.48 -3.89
CA GLY A 47 -14.64 3.88 -2.68
C GLY A 47 -13.61 3.06 -1.90
N PHE A 48 -12.89 2.18 -2.58
CA PHE A 48 -11.84 1.36 -2.00
C PHE A 48 -10.69 2.20 -1.43
N ARG A 49 -10.22 3.21 -2.17
CA ARG A 49 -9.17 4.13 -1.70
C ARG A 49 -9.62 4.85 -0.44
N LYS A 50 -10.83 5.41 -0.44
CA LYS A 50 -11.35 6.15 0.71
C LYS A 50 -11.42 5.27 1.96
N ALA A 51 -11.97 4.06 1.85
CA ALA A 51 -12.04 3.14 2.98
C ALA A 51 -10.65 2.76 3.51
N LEU A 52 -9.69 2.46 2.63
CA LEU A 52 -8.32 2.15 3.07
C LEU A 52 -7.63 3.31 3.79
N PHE A 53 -7.93 4.54 3.38
CA PHE A 53 -7.41 5.75 4.03
C PHE A 53 -8.09 5.97 5.39
N ASP A 54 -9.41 5.77 5.47
CA ASP A 54 -10.16 5.90 6.74
C ASP A 54 -9.76 4.79 7.75
N LEU A 55 -9.29 3.64 7.26
CA LEU A 55 -8.77 2.52 8.07
C LEU A 55 -7.26 2.63 8.37
N SER A 56 -6.55 3.62 7.82
CA SER A 56 -5.11 3.72 7.99
C SER A 56 -4.75 4.40 9.32
N VAL A 57 -3.51 4.17 9.75
CA VAL A 57 -2.90 4.94 10.84
C VAL A 57 -2.38 6.25 10.23
N PRO A 58 -2.70 7.44 10.77
CA PRO A 58 -2.18 8.69 10.27
C PRO A 58 -0.66 8.79 10.43
N CYS A 59 0.06 9.21 9.38
CA CYS A 59 1.52 9.36 9.41
C CYS A 59 1.98 10.71 9.98
N GLY A 60 1.10 11.71 10.07
CA GLY A 60 1.41 13.01 10.69
C GLY A 60 2.37 13.87 9.85
N LEU A 61 2.43 13.66 8.54
CA LEU A 61 3.33 14.36 7.62
C LEU A 61 2.61 15.41 6.74
N GLU A 62 1.38 15.78 7.08
CA GLU A 62 0.52 16.66 6.27
C GLU A 62 1.09 18.08 6.12
N SER A 63 1.98 18.50 7.03
CA SER A 63 2.67 19.79 6.97
C SER A 63 3.82 19.84 5.97
N TYR A 64 4.25 18.71 5.41
CA TYR A 64 5.33 18.64 4.45
C TYR A 64 4.77 18.46 3.04
N ASP A 65 5.30 19.21 2.08
CA ASP A 65 5.06 18.96 0.65
C ASP A 65 5.92 17.78 0.19
N ALA A 66 5.59 16.60 0.71
CA ALA A 66 6.36 15.38 0.53
C ALA A 66 5.92 14.64 -0.74
N VAL A 67 6.89 14.12 -1.49
CA VAL A 67 6.64 13.28 -2.66
C VAL A 67 6.81 11.81 -2.33
N ASP A 68 6.01 10.96 -2.96
CA ASP A 68 6.19 9.51 -2.94
C ASP A 68 6.73 9.01 -4.27
N LEU A 69 7.66 8.06 -4.21
CA LEU A 69 8.15 7.30 -5.34
C LEU A 69 7.83 5.85 -5.10
N CYS A 70 6.62 5.44 -5.48
CA CYS A 70 6.13 4.08 -5.30
C CYS A 70 5.64 3.48 -6.63
N GLY A 71 5.30 2.20 -6.60
CA GLY A 71 4.76 1.49 -7.76
C GLY A 71 3.85 0.36 -7.31
N THR A 72 3.00 -0.12 -8.21
CA THR A 72 2.05 -1.22 -7.91
C THR A 72 2.76 -2.55 -7.62
N GLY A 73 4.03 -2.67 -8.02
CA GLY A 73 4.80 -3.89 -7.95
C GLY A 73 4.26 -4.99 -8.88
N GLY A 74 4.99 -6.10 -8.95
CA GLY A 74 4.57 -7.28 -9.70
C GLY A 74 4.50 -7.12 -11.22
N ASP A 75 5.45 -6.38 -11.79
CA ASP A 75 5.70 -6.37 -13.23
C ASP A 75 6.45 -7.62 -13.74
N GLY A 76 6.89 -8.49 -12.83
CA GLY A 76 7.62 -9.72 -13.13
C GLY A 76 9.02 -9.49 -13.70
N LYS A 77 9.52 -8.25 -13.72
CA LYS A 77 10.80 -7.91 -14.36
C LYS A 77 12.01 -8.17 -13.46
N ASN A 78 11.77 -8.44 -12.17
CA ASN A 78 12.81 -8.69 -11.16
C ASN A 78 13.95 -7.66 -11.23
N THR A 79 13.58 -6.39 -11.40
CA THR A 79 14.53 -5.28 -11.40
C THR A 79 15.01 -5.02 -9.97
N PHE A 80 16.14 -4.32 -9.86
CA PHE A 80 16.55 -3.77 -8.57
C PHE A 80 15.53 -2.72 -8.09
N ASN A 81 15.59 -2.31 -6.81
CA ASN A 81 14.60 -1.41 -6.19
C ASN A 81 14.73 0.05 -6.67
N ILE A 82 14.46 0.29 -7.97
CA ILE A 82 14.60 1.58 -8.67
C ILE A 82 13.94 2.71 -7.89
N SER A 83 12.66 2.55 -7.54
CA SER A 83 11.95 3.61 -6.83
C SER A 83 12.55 3.92 -5.46
N THR A 84 13.20 2.95 -4.81
CA THR A 84 13.86 3.14 -3.51
C THR A 84 15.14 3.93 -3.67
N LEU A 85 15.95 3.59 -4.66
CA LEU A 85 17.15 4.37 -5.00
C LEU A 85 16.77 5.80 -5.44
N SER A 86 15.76 5.95 -6.29
CA SER A 86 15.27 7.25 -6.73
C SER A 86 14.82 8.12 -5.54
N SER A 87 14.19 7.54 -4.52
CA SER A 87 13.81 8.27 -3.30
C SER A 87 15.01 8.92 -2.61
N PHE A 88 16.14 8.22 -2.50
CA PHE A 88 17.36 8.79 -1.94
C PHE A 88 17.95 9.91 -2.79
N VAL A 89 17.93 9.75 -4.12
CA VAL A 89 18.41 10.80 -5.04
C VAL A 89 17.57 12.07 -4.91
N VAL A 90 16.25 11.94 -4.86
CA VAL A 90 15.31 13.07 -4.71
C VAL A 90 15.48 13.75 -3.35
N ALA A 91 15.64 12.97 -2.28
CA ALA A 91 15.93 13.50 -0.95
C ALA A 91 17.26 14.25 -0.89
N GLY A 92 18.30 13.71 -1.54
CA GLY A 92 19.61 14.35 -1.69
C GLY A 92 19.58 15.63 -2.52
N ALA A 93 18.60 15.78 -3.42
CA ALA A 93 18.35 17.01 -4.16
C ALA A 93 17.57 18.08 -3.35
N GLY A 94 17.19 17.78 -2.10
CA GLY A 94 16.56 18.72 -1.18
C GLY A 94 15.04 18.61 -1.07
N TYR A 95 14.40 17.69 -1.79
CA TYR A 95 12.95 17.51 -1.73
C TYR A 95 12.56 16.56 -0.60
N LYS A 96 11.44 16.83 0.08
CA LYS A 96 10.91 15.95 1.13
C LYS A 96 10.29 14.71 0.50
N VAL A 97 10.65 13.53 0.99
CA VAL A 97 10.20 12.23 0.48
C VAL A 97 9.55 11.42 1.58
N ALA A 98 8.27 11.08 1.40
CA ALA A 98 7.54 10.14 2.25
C ALA A 98 7.30 8.87 1.44
N LYS A 99 8.26 7.93 1.50
CA LYS A 99 8.25 6.78 0.61
C LYS A 99 7.35 5.66 1.15
N HIS A 100 6.27 5.35 0.44
CA HIS A 100 5.49 4.15 0.75
C HIS A 100 6.20 2.89 0.22
N GLY A 101 6.37 1.91 1.11
CA GLY A 101 7.06 0.67 0.81
C GLY A 101 6.37 -0.56 1.38
N ASN A 102 6.67 -1.71 0.77
CA ASN A 102 6.21 -3.00 1.27
C ASN A 102 7.26 -4.07 0.99
N TYR A 103 7.06 -5.25 1.57
CA TYR A 103 7.80 -6.45 1.22
C TYR A 103 7.54 -6.87 -0.22
N GLY A 104 8.48 -7.63 -0.79
CA GLY A 104 8.32 -8.23 -2.10
C GLY A 104 7.09 -9.15 -2.13
N VAL A 105 6.20 -8.91 -3.09
CA VAL A 105 5.02 -9.79 -3.32
C VAL A 105 5.34 -10.85 -4.38
N SER A 106 6.00 -10.45 -5.46
CA SER A 106 6.44 -11.35 -6.54
C SER A 106 7.88 -11.13 -7.00
N SER A 107 8.57 -10.11 -6.49
CA SER A 107 10.02 -9.96 -6.64
C SER A 107 10.75 -10.64 -5.47
N LEU A 108 12.02 -10.98 -5.69
CA LEU A 108 12.89 -11.51 -4.63
C LEU A 108 13.09 -10.52 -3.47
N SER A 109 13.01 -9.22 -3.73
CA SER A 109 13.20 -8.17 -2.72
C SER A 109 12.29 -6.97 -2.97
N GLY A 110 11.46 -6.61 -1.99
CA GLY A 110 10.70 -5.36 -1.96
C GLY A 110 11.50 -4.21 -1.35
N SER A 111 10.96 -2.99 -1.40
CA SER A 111 11.62 -1.83 -0.81
C SER A 111 11.84 -1.99 0.69
N SER A 112 10.88 -2.60 1.41
CA SER A 112 11.03 -2.83 2.85
C SER A 112 12.08 -3.88 3.19
N ASN A 113 12.21 -4.92 2.36
CA ASN A 113 13.27 -5.92 2.54
C ASN A 113 14.67 -5.29 2.45
N VAL A 114 14.89 -4.43 1.45
CA VAL A 114 16.20 -3.74 1.30
C VAL A 114 16.52 -2.87 2.50
N MET A 115 15.56 -2.06 2.95
CA MET A 115 15.78 -1.14 4.05
C MET A 115 16.09 -1.88 5.37
N GLU A 116 15.38 -2.97 5.66
CA GLU A 116 15.69 -3.82 6.82
C GLU A 116 17.08 -4.44 6.74
N GLN A 117 17.48 -4.93 5.56
CA GLN A 117 18.83 -5.47 5.36
C GLN A 117 19.91 -4.40 5.54
N LEU A 118 19.60 -3.13 5.27
CA LEU A 118 20.47 -1.98 5.55
C LEU A 118 20.42 -1.52 7.02
N GLY A 119 19.66 -2.20 7.88
CA GLY A 119 19.55 -1.89 9.31
C GLY A 119 18.53 -0.82 9.66
N TYR A 120 17.66 -0.41 8.72
CA TYR A 120 16.58 0.53 9.01
C TYR A 120 15.47 -0.18 9.80
N HIS A 121 14.99 0.48 10.85
CA HIS A 121 13.89 0.00 11.68
C HIS A 121 12.63 0.81 11.40
N PHE A 122 11.64 0.16 10.80
CA PHE A 122 10.37 0.80 10.51
C PHE A 122 9.59 1.17 11.77
N SER A 123 8.92 2.32 11.73
CA SER A 123 8.05 2.81 12.79
C SER A 123 6.84 3.51 12.19
N ASN A 124 5.74 3.57 12.93
CA ASN A 124 4.61 4.46 12.69
C ASN A 124 4.50 5.57 13.74
N ASP A 125 5.53 5.75 14.57
CA ASP A 125 5.66 6.89 15.48
C ASP A 125 5.86 8.18 14.67
N GLN A 126 4.84 9.05 14.70
CA GLN A 126 4.84 10.31 13.96
C GLN A 126 6.03 11.21 14.32
N ASP A 127 6.48 11.21 15.58
CA ASP A 127 7.62 12.05 15.98
C ASP A 127 8.92 11.53 15.38
N MET A 128 9.05 10.21 15.24
CA MET A 128 10.18 9.60 14.53
C MET A 128 10.16 9.95 13.05
N LEU A 129 9.02 9.78 12.37
CA LEU A 129 8.88 10.07 10.94
C LEU A 129 9.19 11.54 10.63
N LYS A 130 8.70 12.46 11.47
CA LYS A 130 9.00 13.90 11.38
C LYS A 130 10.49 14.19 11.54
N ARG A 131 11.13 13.61 12.57
CA ARG A 131 12.58 13.78 12.77
C ARG A 131 13.38 13.28 11.56
N GLU A 132 12.99 12.16 10.97
CA GLU A 132 13.67 11.60 9.79
C GLU A 132 13.53 12.49 8.56
N ILE A 133 12.29 12.92 8.24
CA ILE A 133 12.04 13.75 7.06
C ILE A 133 12.67 15.16 7.21
N GLU A 134 12.79 15.66 8.44
CA GLU A 134 13.46 16.93 8.74
C GLU A 134 14.99 16.80 8.60
N ALA A 135 15.58 15.76 9.18
CA ALA A 135 17.03 15.58 9.21
C ALA A 135 17.61 15.12 7.88
N SER A 136 16.89 14.29 7.13
CA SER A 136 17.43 13.57 5.96
C SER A 136 16.64 13.77 4.67
N ASN A 137 15.57 14.58 4.72
CA ASN A 137 14.61 14.75 3.63
C ASN A 137 13.85 13.48 3.24
N ILE A 138 14.01 12.36 3.94
CA ILE A 138 13.34 11.11 3.63
C ILE A 138 12.86 10.40 4.89
N THR A 139 11.67 9.82 4.81
CA THR A 139 11.18 8.81 5.76
C THR A 139 10.45 7.70 5.00
N PHE A 140 10.36 6.52 5.59
CA PHE A 140 9.76 5.36 4.95
C PHE A 140 8.48 4.92 5.67
N LEU A 141 7.40 4.89 4.92
CA LEU A 141 6.10 4.40 5.37
C LEU A 141 5.99 2.92 5.02
N HIS A 142 6.21 2.02 5.99
CA HIS A 142 6.05 0.58 5.77
C HIS A 142 4.58 0.17 5.83
N ALA A 143 4.00 -0.21 4.69
CA ALA A 143 2.55 -0.42 4.53
C ALA A 143 1.89 -1.25 5.64
N PRO A 144 2.47 -2.36 6.14
CA PRO A 144 1.91 -3.13 7.25
C PRO A 144 1.72 -2.36 8.57
N LEU A 145 2.51 -1.32 8.84
CA LEU A 145 2.37 -0.48 10.04
C LEU A 145 1.27 0.58 9.89
N PHE A 146 0.92 0.95 8.66
CA PHE A 146 -0.05 1.99 8.36
C PHE A 146 -1.42 1.44 7.92
N HIS A 147 -1.49 0.21 7.40
CA HIS A 147 -2.74 -0.42 6.97
C HIS A 147 -3.03 -1.72 7.72
N PRO A 148 -3.21 -1.68 9.06
CA PRO A 148 -3.41 -2.89 9.87
C PRO A 148 -4.67 -3.66 9.48
N ALA A 149 -5.69 -2.99 8.94
CA ALA A 149 -6.91 -3.59 8.42
C ALA A 149 -6.64 -4.64 7.33
N LEU A 150 -5.56 -4.50 6.56
CA LEU A 150 -5.20 -5.46 5.51
C LEU A 150 -4.67 -6.80 6.04
N LYS A 151 -4.43 -6.94 7.34
CA LYS A 151 -4.03 -8.21 7.96
C LYS A 151 -5.05 -9.33 7.73
N HIS A 152 -6.34 -8.98 7.65
CA HIS A 152 -7.44 -9.94 7.46
C HIS A 152 -7.45 -10.57 6.06
N VAL A 153 -6.94 -9.85 5.06
CA VAL A 153 -6.85 -10.35 3.67
C VAL A 153 -5.44 -10.82 3.29
N GLY A 154 -4.43 -10.51 4.11
CA GLY A 154 -3.02 -10.85 3.86
C GLY A 154 -2.76 -12.34 3.59
N PRO A 155 -3.24 -13.27 4.44
CA PRO A 155 -3.07 -14.71 4.24
C PRO A 155 -3.68 -15.20 2.92
N VAL A 156 -4.93 -14.81 2.64
CA VAL A 156 -5.64 -15.18 1.41
C VAL A 156 -4.90 -14.67 0.18
N ARG A 157 -4.46 -13.40 0.20
CA ARG A 157 -3.68 -12.82 -0.93
C ARG A 157 -2.39 -13.59 -1.19
N ARG A 158 -1.70 -14.03 -0.14
CA ARG A 158 -0.47 -14.83 -0.26
C ARG A 158 -0.75 -16.21 -0.87
N GLN A 159 -1.83 -16.87 -0.44
CA GLN A 159 -2.24 -18.16 -0.98
C GLN A 159 -2.67 -18.07 -2.45
N LEU A 160 -3.39 -17.00 -2.83
CA LEU A 160 -3.81 -16.77 -4.20
C LEU A 160 -2.64 -16.56 -5.17
N GLY A 161 -1.57 -15.89 -4.72
CA GLY A 161 -0.34 -15.73 -5.52
C GLY A 161 -0.49 -14.94 -6.82
N ILE A 162 -1.62 -14.23 -7.01
CA ILE A 162 -1.92 -13.44 -8.21
C ILE A 162 -2.06 -11.96 -7.89
N LYS A 163 -1.98 -11.12 -8.93
CA LYS A 163 -2.27 -9.68 -8.83
C LYS A 163 -3.76 -9.46 -8.53
N THR A 164 -4.05 -8.54 -7.62
CA THR A 164 -5.41 -8.23 -7.15
C THR A 164 -5.64 -6.73 -7.06
N ILE A 165 -6.85 -6.31 -6.71
CA ILE A 165 -7.19 -4.90 -6.46
C ILE A 165 -6.25 -4.22 -5.47
N PHE A 166 -5.74 -4.94 -4.47
CA PHE A 166 -4.84 -4.39 -3.46
C PHE A 166 -3.48 -3.96 -4.04
N ASN A 167 -3.04 -4.55 -5.15
CA ASN A 167 -1.82 -4.12 -5.85
C ASN A 167 -2.00 -2.77 -6.54
N ILE A 168 -3.23 -2.49 -7.02
CA ILE A 168 -3.57 -1.21 -7.66
C ILE A 168 -3.71 -0.11 -6.60
N LEU A 169 -4.30 -0.46 -5.44
CA LEU A 169 -4.59 0.48 -4.38
C LEU A 169 -3.34 0.93 -3.61
N GLY A 170 -2.29 0.12 -3.51
CA GLY A 170 -1.09 0.42 -2.72
C GLY A 170 -0.50 1.82 -2.99
N PRO A 171 -0.21 2.20 -4.24
CA PRO A 171 0.28 3.54 -4.58
C PRO A 171 -0.70 4.69 -4.34
N LEU A 172 -1.98 4.41 -4.11
CA LEU A 172 -3.04 5.42 -4.00
C LEU A 172 -3.37 5.76 -2.53
N VAL A 173 -2.73 5.09 -1.58
CA VAL A 173 -3.03 5.18 -0.15
C VAL A 173 -1.78 5.49 0.68
N ASN A 174 -0.82 6.22 0.11
CA ASN A 174 0.23 6.88 0.89
C ASN A 174 -0.41 7.88 1.87
#